data_AF-A0A1V4WSH0-F1
#
_entry.id   AF-A0A1V4WSH0-F1
#
_cell.length_a   1.000
_cell.length_b   1.000
_cell.length_c   1.000
_cell.angle_alpha   90.00
_cell.angle_beta   90.00
_cell.angle_gamma   90.00
#
_symmetry.space_group_name_H-M   'P 1'
#
loop_
_entity.id
_entity.type
_entity.pdbx_description
1 polymer ?
#
loop_
_entity_poly.entity_id
_entity_poly.type
_entity_poly.pdbx_seq_one_letter_code
_entity_poly.pdbx_strand_id
1 'polypeptide(L)'
;MQAGDVFRWNNFPEPKYNTDDIKPRWFVYLGDTGKLKTPAMVHLLTATTNLASTEPGGMKHGHSACRYHPNSSPFDQECIVDVDEGAYSIAAGALPNNPDIEAKGSLTEQQMRELYNKLFRSQYFSRAVLRDVHRSFNDAGITSLKMP
;
A
#
# COMPACT_ATOMS: atom_id res chain seq x y z
N MET A 1 -11.19 7.08 3.35
CA MET A 1 -10.06 6.17 3.64
C MET A 1 -9.00 6.95 4.40
N GLN A 2 -8.29 6.27 5.27
CA GLN A 2 -7.20 6.77 6.11
C GLN A 2 -5.97 5.89 5.87
N ALA A 3 -4.77 6.42 6.14
CA ALA A 3 -3.54 5.64 6.05
C ALA A 3 -3.64 4.35 6.88
N GLY A 4 -3.24 3.23 6.28
CA GLY A 4 -3.34 1.90 6.89
C GLY A 4 -4.62 1.14 6.55
N ASP A 5 -5.62 1.78 5.93
CA ASP A 5 -6.80 1.07 5.43
C ASP A 5 -6.42 0.02 4.38
N VAL A 6 -7.00 -1.16 4.52
CA VAL A 6 -6.89 -2.28 3.59
C VAL A 6 -8.22 -2.44 2.87
N PHE A 7 -8.17 -2.53 1.55
CA PHE A 7 -9.34 -2.77 0.73
C PHE A 7 -9.01 -3.72 -0.42
N ARG A 8 -10.03 -4.39 -0.94
CA ARG A 8 -9.96 -5.18 -2.16
C ARG A 8 -10.64 -4.40 -3.27
N TRP A 9 -9.97 -4.26 -4.41
CA TRP A 9 -10.54 -3.66 -5.61
C TRP A 9 -10.76 -4.78 -6.63
N ASN A 10 -12.03 -5.12 -6.86
CA ASN A 10 -12.42 -6.30 -7.64
C ASN A 10 -12.11 -6.16 -9.14
N ASN A 11 -12.34 -4.97 -9.69
CA ASN A 11 -12.10 -4.64 -11.11
C ASN A 11 -11.07 -3.52 -11.23
N PHE A 12 -9.84 -3.76 -10.75
CA PHE A 12 -8.78 -2.75 -10.81
C PHE A 12 -8.32 -2.48 -12.26
N PRO A 13 -8.40 -1.23 -12.77
CA PRO A 13 -8.24 -0.95 -14.19
C PRO A 13 -6.78 -0.73 -14.65
N GLU A 14 -5.80 -0.67 -13.73
CA GLU A 14 -4.41 -0.31 -14.05
C GLU A 14 -3.42 -1.45 -13.78
N PRO A 15 -3.36 -2.50 -14.61
CA PRO A 15 -2.39 -3.57 -14.40
C PRO A 15 -0.94 -3.06 -14.54
N LYS A 16 -0.10 -3.28 -13.52
CA LYS A 16 1.34 -2.94 -13.53
C LYS A 16 2.17 -3.64 -14.62
N TYR A 17 1.68 -4.78 -15.10
CA TYR A 17 2.32 -5.60 -16.12
C TYR A 17 1.32 -5.75 -17.26
N ASN A 18 1.76 -5.63 -18.51
CA ASN A 18 0.95 -5.68 -19.76
C ASN A 18 0.25 -7.05 -19.95
N THR A 19 -0.58 -7.42 -18.99
CA THR A 19 -1.50 -8.54 -19.03
C THR A 19 -2.88 -7.90 -19.03
N ASP A 20 -3.70 -8.20 -20.03
CA ASP A 20 -5.09 -7.72 -20.12
C ASP A 20 -6.00 -8.26 -19.00
N ASP A 21 -5.42 -8.97 -18.03
CA ASP A 21 -6.10 -9.56 -16.87
C ASP A 21 -6.47 -8.51 -15.83
N ILE A 22 -7.69 -8.00 -15.95
CA ILE A 22 -8.41 -7.35 -14.85
C ILE A 22 -8.68 -8.41 -13.79
N LYS A 23 -7.99 -8.31 -12.66
CA LYS A 23 -8.17 -9.23 -11.52
C LYS A 23 -8.30 -8.48 -10.20
N PRO A 24 -9.00 -9.08 -9.22
CA PRO A 24 -9.09 -8.52 -7.88
C PRO A 24 -7.71 -8.39 -7.24
N ARG A 25 -7.47 -7.25 -6.57
CA ARG A 25 -6.22 -6.99 -5.85
C ARG A 25 -6.52 -6.36 -4.50
N TRP A 26 -5.74 -6.74 -3.50
CA TRP A 26 -5.72 -6.01 -2.24
C TRP A 26 -4.76 -4.85 -2.30
N PHE A 27 -5.14 -3.77 -1.61
CA PHE A 27 -4.35 -2.56 -1.48
C PHE A 27 -4.28 -2.11 -0.04
N VAL A 28 -3.13 -1.53 0.31
CA VAL A 28 -2.95 -0.72 1.52
C VAL A 28 -2.91 0.74 1.09
N TYR A 29 -3.81 1.55 1.65
CA TYR A 29 -3.82 2.99 1.45
C TYR A 29 -2.69 3.63 2.27
N LEU A 30 -1.73 4.28 1.62
CA LEU A 30 -0.60 4.93 2.30
C LEU A 30 -0.87 6.40 2.64
N GLY A 31 -1.77 7.04 1.91
CA GLY A 31 -1.99 8.48 2.03
C GLY A 31 -2.28 9.14 0.68
N ASP A 32 -2.26 10.45 0.68
CA ASP A 32 -2.52 11.29 -0.49
C ASP A 32 -1.55 12.47 -0.58
N THR A 33 -1.58 13.21 -1.68
CA THR A 33 -0.75 14.40 -1.90
C THR A 33 -1.15 15.61 -1.02
N GLY A 34 -2.27 15.54 -0.30
CA GLY A 34 -2.80 16.58 0.56
C GLY A 34 -3.82 17.47 -0.15
N LYS A 35 -4.79 17.98 0.61
CA LYS A 35 -5.97 18.74 0.09
C LYS A 35 -5.62 20.00 -0.72
N LEU A 36 -4.40 20.53 -0.58
CA LEU A 36 -3.96 21.76 -1.24
C LEU A 36 -3.16 21.51 -2.53
N LYS A 37 -2.77 20.26 -2.82
CA LYS A 37 -2.02 19.92 -4.04
C LYS A 37 -2.97 19.46 -5.14
N THR A 38 -2.74 19.96 -6.36
CA THR A 38 -3.46 19.56 -7.57
C THR A 38 -2.47 19.02 -8.61
N PRO A 39 -2.72 17.85 -9.24
CA PRO A 39 -3.84 16.94 -8.97
C PRO A 39 -3.72 16.26 -7.60
N ALA A 40 -4.87 15.96 -7.00
CA ALA A 40 -4.93 15.16 -5.77
C ALA A 40 -4.74 13.68 -6.13
N MET A 41 -3.65 13.09 -5.65
CA MET A 41 -3.31 11.69 -5.91
C MET A 41 -3.28 10.91 -4.60
N VAL A 42 -3.61 9.62 -4.67
CA VAL A 42 -3.50 8.66 -3.56
C VAL A 42 -2.37 7.67 -3.85
N HIS A 43 -1.68 7.26 -2.79
CA HIS A 43 -0.56 6.32 -2.86
C HIS A 43 -1.02 4.97 -2.33
N LEU A 44 -0.96 3.93 -3.17
CA LEU A 44 -1.43 2.59 -2.83
C LEU A 44 -0.33 1.55 -3.01
N LEU A 45 -0.13 0.68 -2.03
CA LEU A 45 0.66 -0.55 -2.22
C LEU A 45 -0.27 -1.72 -2.48
N THR A 46 0.12 -2.62 -3.37
CA THR A 46 -0.65 -3.85 -3.63
C THR A 46 -0.07 -5.03 -2.85
N ALA A 47 -0.92 -5.99 -2.50
CA ALA A 47 -0.49 -7.25 -1.91
C ALA A 47 -0.49 -8.39 -2.95
N THR A 48 0.45 -9.32 -2.82
CA THR A 48 0.51 -10.57 -3.57
C THR A 48 0.40 -11.77 -2.62
N THR A 49 -0.17 -12.87 -3.10
CA THR A 49 -0.21 -14.14 -2.37
C THR A 49 0.78 -15.16 -2.90
N ASN A 50 1.58 -14.76 -3.89
CA ASN A 50 2.74 -15.54 -4.32
C ASN A 50 3.90 -15.34 -3.34
N LEU A 51 3.86 -16.06 -2.21
CA LEU A 51 4.86 -15.95 -1.14
C LEU A 51 6.26 -16.37 -1.61
N ALA A 52 6.32 -17.40 -2.46
CA ALA A 52 7.56 -17.92 -3.05
C ALA A 52 8.33 -16.85 -3.83
N SER A 53 7.68 -15.78 -4.30
CA SER A 53 8.36 -14.71 -5.02
C SER A 53 9.44 -13.99 -4.20
N THR A 54 9.30 -13.92 -2.87
CA THR A 54 10.29 -13.28 -1.97
C THR A 54 11.21 -14.26 -1.24
N GLU A 55 10.92 -15.55 -1.30
CA GLU A 55 11.74 -16.61 -0.70
C GLU A 55 13.06 -16.82 -1.45
N PRO A 56 14.07 -17.50 -0.87
CA PRO A 56 15.31 -17.81 -1.58
C PRO A 56 15.08 -18.48 -2.94
N GLY A 57 15.63 -17.90 -4.00
CA GLY A 57 15.42 -18.35 -5.39
C GLY A 57 14.20 -17.73 -6.09
N GLY A 58 13.37 -16.98 -5.38
CA GLY A 58 12.27 -16.19 -5.95
C GLY A 58 12.76 -14.95 -6.69
N MET A 59 11.95 -14.48 -7.65
CA MET A 59 12.28 -13.32 -8.49
C MET A 59 12.48 -12.02 -7.69
N LYS A 60 11.84 -11.89 -6.53
CA LYS A 60 11.88 -10.75 -5.62
C LYS A 60 12.63 -11.08 -4.33
N HIS A 61 13.49 -12.09 -4.37
CA HIS A 61 14.33 -12.42 -3.23
C HIS A 61 15.18 -11.20 -2.84
N GLY A 62 15.17 -10.85 -1.55
CA GLY A 62 15.88 -9.68 -1.02
C GLY A 62 15.13 -8.36 -1.08
N HIS A 63 13.93 -8.32 -1.69
CA HIS A 63 13.05 -7.16 -1.61
C HIS A 63 12.61 -6.86 -0.17
N SER A 64 12.50 -5.58 0.15
CA SER A 64 11.88 -5.12 1.39
C SER A 64 10.36 -5.33 1.31
N ALA A 65 9.84 -6.22 2.14
CA ALA A 65 8.42 -6.56 2.13
C ALA A 65 7.87 -6.81 3.54
N CYS A 66 6.55 -6.61 3.71
CA CYS A 66 5.79 -6.99 4.89
C CYS A 66 4.96 -8.24 4.59
N ARG A 67 5.05 -9.27 5.44
CA ARG A 67 4.18 -10.45 5.37
C ARG A 67 3.05 -10.29 6.37
N TYR A 68 1.82 -10.55 5.92
CA TYR A 68 0.62 -10.43 6.74
C TYR A 68 -0.12 -11.77 6.79
N HIS A 69 -0.53 -12.15 8.00
CA HIS A 69 -1.34 -13.35 8.24
C HIS A 69 -2.81 -12.95 8.44
N PRO A 70 -3.77 -13.75 7.96
CA PRO A 70 -5.19 -13.40 8.03
C PRO A 70 -5.72 -13.29 9.46
N ASN A 71 -5.11 -14.01 10.41
CA ASN A 71 -5.51 -13.98 11.81
C ASN A 71 -5.04 -12.72 12.58
N SER A 72 -4.14 -11.93 11.99
CA SER A 72 -3.55 -10.76 12.65
C SER A 72 -3.58 -9.50 11.77
N SER A 73 -4.27 -9.55 10.64
CA SER A 73 -4.36 -8.43 9.70
C SER A 73 -5.70 -8.46 8.96
N PRO A 74 -6.10 -7.37 8.29
CA PRO A 74 -7.36 -7.31 7.55
C PRO A 74 -7.39 -8.12 6.25
N PHE A 75 -6.34 -8.88 5.93
CA PHE A 75 -6.31 -9.68 4.70
C PHE A 75 -7.04 -11.01 4.91
N ASP A 76 -7.80 -11.48 3.92
CA ASP A 76 -8.55 -12.74 4.03
C ASP A 76 -7.66 -13.99 3.90
N GLN A 77 -6.41 -13.79 3.46
CA GLN A 77 -5.43 -14.85 3.27
C GLN A 77 -4.02 -14.31 3.50
N GLU A 78 -3.08 -15.23 3.65
CA GLU A 78 -1.68 -14.86 3.80
C GLU A 78 -1.15 -14.15 2.55
N CYS A 79 -0.52 -13.00 2.74
CA CYS A 79 -0.04 -12.18 1.65
C CYS A 79 1.22 -11.39 2.00
N ILE A 80 1.82 -10.81 0.97
CA ILE A 80 3.00 -9.96 1.05
C ILE A 80 2.69 -8.62 0.40
N VAL A 81 3.01 -7.54 1.12
CA VAL A 81 3.10 -6.20 0.56
C VAL A 81 4.56 -5.91 0.29
N ASP A 82 4.93 -5.93 -0.99
CA ASP A 82 6.29 -5.66 -1.46
C ASP A 82 6.47 -4.14 -1.62
N VAL A 83 7.32 -3.57 -0.76
CA VAL A 83 7.59 -2.13 -0.77
C VAL A 83 8.44 -1.76 -1.98
N ASP A 84 9.34 -2.65 -2.40
CA ASP A 84 10.27 -2.37 -3.49
C ASP A 84 9.63 -2.47 -4.88
N GLU A 85 8.38 -2.93 -4.98
CA GLU A 85 7.57 -2.74 -6.20
C GLU A 85 7.05 -1.32 -6.40
N GLY A 86 7.19 -0.45 -5.39
CA GLY A 86 6.68 0.92 -5.42
C GLY A 86 5.16 1.04 -5.33
N ALA A 87 4.68 2.23 -5.01
CA ALA A 87 3.25 2.52 -4.94
C ALA A 87 2.63 2.80 -6.31
N TYR A 88 1.37 2.44 -6.47
CA TYR A 88 0.50 3.06 -7.47
C TYR A 88 0.20 4.50 -7.03
N SER A 89 0.14 5.41 -8.00
CA SER A 89 -0.34 6.77 -7.81
C SER A 89 -1.61 6.94 -8.63
N ILE A 90 -2.76 6.89 -7.94
CA ILE A 90 -4.08 6.93 -8.57
C ILE A 90 -4.73 8.29 -8.27
N ALA A 91 -5.58 8.79 -9.17
CA ALA A 91 -6.36 9.99 -8.90
C ALA A 91 -7.24 9.77 -7.65
N ALA A 92 -7.24 10.73 -6.71
CA ALA A 92 -7.98 10.60 -5.46
C ALA A 92 -9.50 10.42 -5.66
N GLY A 93 -10.04 10.93 -6.77
CA GLY A 93 -11.44 10.76 -7.15
C GLY A 93 -11.84 9.35 -7.55
N ALA A 94 -10.89 8.43 -7.79
CA ALA A 94 -11.19 7.07 -8.22
C ALA A 94 -11.65 6.13 -7.08
N LEU A 95 -11.39 6.50 -5.82
CA LEU A 95 -11.73 5.67 -4.67
C LEU A 95 -13.13 5.92 -4.08
N PRO A 96 -13.57 7.19 -3.86
CA PRO A 96 -14.87 7.45 -3.23
C PRO A 96 -16.04 6.89 -4.04
N ASN A 97 -16.97 6.21 -3.37
CA ASN A 97 -18.18 5.62 -3.95
C ASN A 97 -17.93 4.60 -5.08
N ASN A 98 -16.72 4.07 -5.20
CA ASN A 98 -16.42 3.05 -6.19
C ASN A 98 -17.06 1.70 -5.78
N PRO A 99 -18.01 1.15 -6.56
CA PRO A 99 -18.72 -0.07 -6.20
C PRO A 99 -17.83 -1.32 -6.25
N ASP A 100 -16.69 -1.26 -6.92
CA ASP A 100 -15.74 -2.38 -7.01
C ASP A 100 -14.79 -2.45 -5.82
N ILE A 101 -14.87 -1.51 -4.88
CA ILE A 101 -14.01 -1.44 -3.69
C ILE A 101 -14.74 -2.01 -2.47
N GLU A 102 -14.17 -3.07 -1.92
CA GLU A 102 -14.60 -3.69 -0.67
C GLU A 102 -13.62 -3.32 0.45
N ALA A 103 -14.10 -2.63 1.49
CA ALA A 103 -13.29 -2.34 2.67
C ALA A 103 -13.05 -3.62 3.49
N LYS A 104 -11.80 -3.88 3.87
CA LYS A 104 -11.43 -5.09 4.65
C LYS A 104 -11.09 -4.79 6.11
N GLY A 105 -10.66 -3.58 6.41
CA GLY A 105 -10.29 -3.13 7.75
C GLY A 105 -9.06 -2.24 7.69
N SER A 106 -8.31 -2.15 8.78
CA SER A 106 -7.11 -1.31 8.86
C SER A 106 -5.96 -2.04 9.55
N LEU A 107 -4.73 -1.79 9.10
CA LEU A 107 -3.52 -2.29 9.73
C LEU A 107 -3.40 -1.76 11.17
N THR A 108 -2.81 -2.56 12.06
CA THR A 108 -2.50 -2.12 13.42
C THR A 108 -1.40 -1.07 13.42
N GLU A 109 -1.29 -0.30 14.50
CA GLU A 109 -0.20 0.67 14.66
C GLU A 109 1.19 0.03 14.47
N GLN A 110 1.42 -1.16 15.04
CA GLN A 110 2.68 -1.87 14.89
C GLN A 110 2.97 -2.21 13.42
N GLN A 111 1.96 -2.69 12.69
CA GLN A 111 2.09 -3.03 11.26
C GLN A 111 2.35 -1.79 10.41
N MET A 112 1.67 -0.68 10.71
CA MET A 112 1.91 0.60 10.04
C MET A 112 3.33 1.10 10.30
N ARG A 113 3.83 1.05 11.54
CA ARG A 113 5.21 1.46 11.88
C ARG A 113 6.24 0.60 11.14
N GLU A 114 6.03 -0.71 11.07
CA GLU A 114 6.90 -1.61 10.31
C GLU A 114 6.92 -1.24 8.82
N LEU A 115 5.74 -1.08 8.22
CA LEU A 115 5.59 -0.71 6.81
C LEU A 115 6.27 0.63 6.51
N TYR A 116 6.06 1.64 7.36
CA TYR A 116 6.70 2.95 7.22
C TYR A 116 8.23 2.86 7.28
N ASN A 117 8.78 2.07 8.21
CA ASN A 117 10.23 1.90 8.33
C ASN A 117 10.85 1.25 7.09
N LYS A 118 10.13 0.34 6.43
CA LYS A 118 10.54 -0.24 5.15
C LYS A 118 10.43 0.76 4.02
N LEU A 119 9.31 1.49 3.93
CA LEU A 119 9.10 2.59 2.97
C LEU A 119 10.22 3.64 3.04
N PHE A 120 10.54 4.09 4.25
CA PHE A 120 11.55 5.11 4.51
C PHE A 120 12.95 4.74 4.01
N ARG A 121 13.26 3.44 3.94
CA ARG A 121 14.56 2.92 3.47
C ARG A 121 14.54 2.53 2.00
N SER A 122 13.37 2.45 1.38
CA SER A 122 13.23 2.01 0.00
C SER A 122 13.68 3.11 -0.96
N GLN A 123 14.44 2.72 -1.98
CA GLN A 123 14.88 3.61 -3.05
C GLN A 123 13.77 3.93 -4.07
N TYR A 124 12.65 3.21 -4.03
CA TYR A 124 11.55 3.35 -4.98
C TYR A 124 10.58 4.47 -4.61
N PHE A 125 10.78 5.12 -3.46
CA PHE A 125 9.95 6.23 -3.00
C PHE A 125 10.73 7.54 -2.98
N SER A 126 10.22 8.54 -3.71
CA SER A 126 10.79 9.88 -3.66
C SER A 126 10.54 10.54 -2.30
N ARG A 127 11.40 11.50 -1.93
CA ARG A 127 11.19 12.29 -0.69
C ARG A 127 9.84 12.98 -0.65
N ALA A 128 9.30 13.38 -1.80
CA ALA A 128 7.98 14.00 -1.88
C ALA A 128 6.87 13.01 -1.47
N VAL A 129 6.90 11.79 -2.01
CA VAL A 129 5.93 10.74 -1.63
C VAL A 129 6.10 10.35 -0.17
N LEU A 130 7.33 10.18 0.31
CA LEU A 130 7.57 9.83 1.71
C LEU A 130 7.04 10.91 2.67
N ARG A 131 7.09 12.21 2.31
CA ARG A 131 6.50 13.28 3.12
C ARG A 131 4.98 13.24 3.12
N ASP A 132 4.38 12.92 1.98
CA ASP A 132 2.93 12.74 1.87
C ASP A 132 2.48 11.56 2.75
N VAL A 133 3.18 10.41 2.67
CA VAL A 133 2.94 9.24 3.53
C VAL A 133 3.17 9.56 5.00
N HIS A 134 4.26 10.24 5.36
CA HIS A 134 4.56 10.65 6.74
C HIS A 134 3.44 11.51 7.32
N ARG A 135 2.96 12.50 6.56
CA ARG A 135 1.81 13.32 6.97
C ARG A 135 0.57 12.44 7.18
N SER A 136 0.21 11.63 6.19
CA SER A 136 -1.00 10.79 6.27
C SER A 136 -0.93 9.76 7.41
N PHE A 137 0.25 9.23 7.74
CA PHE A 137 0.43 8.35 8.89
C PHE A 137 0.30 9.09 10.22
N ASN A 138 0.84 10.31 10.34
CA ASN A 138 0.63 11.14 11.52
C ASN A 138 -0.84 11.54 11.70
N ASP A 139 -1.53 11.91 10.61
CA ASP A 139 -2.98 12.20 10.62
C ASP A 139 -3.79 10.98 11.06
N ALA A 140 -3.27 9.77 10.80
CA ALA A 140 -3.84 8.51 11.25
C ALA A 140 -3.48 8.12 12.71
N GLY A 141 -2.78 8.99 13.44
CA GLY A 141 -2.38 8.76 14.83
C GLY A 141 -1.01 8.06 14.99
N ILE A 142 -0.35 7.68 13.90
CA ILE A 142 0.98 7.04 13.95
C ILE A 142 2.05 8.12 14.05
N THR A 143 2.28 8.59 15.27
CA THR A 143 3.21 9.69 15.56
C THR A 143 4.65 9.22 15.78
N SER A 144 5.57 10.18 15.92
CA SER A 144 7.00 9.94 16.18
C SER A 144 7.74 9.17 15.07
N LEU A 145 7.21 9.22 13.86
CA LEU A 145 7.87 8.69 12.67
C LEU A 145 8.99 9.63 12.21
N LYS A 146 10.12 9.06 11.77
CA LYS A 146 11.25 9.82 11.24
C LYS A 146 10.83 10.60 9.99
N MET A 147 11.10 11.90 9.97
CA MET A 147 10.78 12.77 8.83
C MET A 147 11.75 12.54 7.65
N PRO A 148 11.25 12.47 6.39
CA PRO A 148 12.06 12.27 5.17
C PRO A 148 12.76 13.51 4.58
#